data_AF-A0A6N2XYF9-F1
#
_entry.id   AF-A0A6N2XYF9-F1
#
_cell.length_a   1.000
_cell.length_b   1.000
_cell.length_c   1.000
_cell.angle_alpha   90.00
_cell.angle_beta   90.00
_cell.angle_gamma   90.00
#
_symmetry.space_group_name_H-M   'P 1'
#
loop_
_entity.id
_entity.type
_entity.pdbx_description
1 polymer ?
#
loop_
_entity_poly.entity_id
_entity_poly.type
_entity_poly.pdbx_seq_one_letter_code
_entity_poly.pdbx_strand_id
1 'polypeptide(L)'
;MKLVELITTPECQHIYQRYFKIVATPKPPHQITSKQIYQEIVAYYNGSIQNVLDILCYDEIVFLQNFEKTKSYRKDIPTINTLINKCLLIKNPNNNNYLEIPEDIKINVINAVEQADIDKVIQIDQINELLIGILAIRGIIEPQELVNIYHSYDPSLSRNEVNTHLDTNHYLFQHYFIYQGETELLLAYEPYRPIIQKIEQLQTLVKKTPAAYTAKQLRTIAKYGFDLSEPAITNLYEAVEQIDNLFVRELFRDSIMLFCQIHGDLNDLIYMINELKITNNQVIEHLEKNLRAAVPLIHSAAFYGLSPYDYYLTINKDSYFSEQESSTFYQLYLSLLEYTNQVFKITDISMKNLDYIEQDDFSQIRTLLFDNPNIIDHYISENPEHLTNYELTIINDFKAGFIDDFLILTNLDDYTLVSNETGVYAIYGLVNHLKEIYPNSTLPQVCNLALLPYRHKIVFDGLLEDRQSILPHKQIRTYSHDDIIYELPHTLLN
;
A
#
# COMPACT_ATOMS: atom_id res chain seq x y z
N MET A 1 -13.10 -38.66 18.43
CA MET A 1 -12.14 -38.11 19.40
C MET A 1 -12.78 -36.94 20.14
N LYS A 2 -12.59 -36.86 21.46
CA LYS A 2 -13.08 -35.76 22.31
C LYS A 2 -12.05 -34.64 22.38
N LEU A 3 -12.48 -33.40 22.66
CA LEU A 3 -11.55 -32.27 22.76
C LEU A 3 -10.46 -32.48 23.82
N VAL A 4 -10.81 -33.06 24.97
CA VAL A 4 -9.86 -33.34 26.05
C VAL A 4 -8.74 -34.31 25.67
N GLU A 5 -8.93 -35.11 24.62
CA GLU A 5 -7.93 -36.07 24.13
C GLU A 5 -6.82 -35.38 23.33
N LEU A 6 -7.03 -34.13 22.90
CA LEU A 6 -6.02 -33.32 22.21
C LEU A 6 -4.87 -32.83 23.09
N ILE A 7 -4.96 -32.98 24.42
CA ILE A 7 -3.93 -32.49 25.35
C ILE A 7 -2.55 -33.10 25.04
N THR A 8 -2.52 -34.31 24.49
CA THR A 8 -1.30 -35.03 24.12
C THR A 8 -0.82 -34.74 22.70
N THR A 9 -1.53 -33.93 21.93
CA THR A 9 -1.20 -33.60 20.54
C THR A 9 -0.60 -32.19 20.43
N PRO A 10 0.10 -31.88 19.32
CA PRO A 10 0.57 -30.51 19.06
C PRO A 10 -0.55 -29.45 19.04
N GLU A 11 -1.82 -29.84 18.83
CA GLU A 11 -2.96 -28.91 18.80
C GLU A 11 -3.27 -28.30 20.18
N CYS A 12 -2.69 -28.84 21.25
CA CYS A 12 -2.73 -28.25 22.59
C CYS A 12 -1.89 -26.95 22.67
N GLN A 13 -0.94 -26.74 21.75
CA GLN A 13 -0.22 -25.47 21.65
C GLN A 13 -1.21 -24.34 21.36
N HIS A 14 -1.04 -23.21 22.03
CA HIS A 14 -1.92 -22.03 21.89
C HIS A 14 -3.38 -22.24 22.34
N ILE A 15 -3.73 -23.36 23.00
CA ILE A 15 -5.12 -23.63 23.40
C ILE A 15 -5.71 -22.54 24.32
N TYR A 16 -4.88 -21.91 25.14
CA TYR A 16 -5.31 -20.78 25.97
C TYR A 16 -5.77 -19.58 25.13
N GLN A 17 -5.09 -19.28 24.02
CA GLN A 17 -5.48 -18.18 23.13
C GLN A 17 -6.83 -18.46 22.46
N ARG A 18 -7.07 -19.72 22.04
CA ARG A 18 -8.36 -20.15 21.52
C ARG A 18 -9.46 -20.04 22.56
N TYR A 19 -9.22 -20.58 23.75
CA TYR A 19 -10.12 -20.50 24.90
C TYR A 19 -10.53 -19.06 25.24
N PHE A 20 -9.55 -18.16 25.33
CA PHE A 20 -9.77 -16.75 25.64
C PHE A 20 -10.71 -16.06 24.65
N LYS A 21 -10.72 -16.50 23.38
CA LYS A 21 -11.59 -15.94 22.34
C LYS A 21 -12.93 -16.68 22.18
N ILE A 22 -13.11 -17.83 22.83
CA ILE A 22 -14.32 -18.66 22.70
C ILE A 22 -15.26 -18.43 23.88
N VAL A 23 -14.77 -18.51 25.11
CA VAL A 23 -15.64 -18.46 26.30
C VAL A 23 -15.88 -17.02 26.74
N ALA A 24 -17.09 -16.71 27.20
CA ALA A 24 -17.47 -15.36 27.59
C ALA A 24 -16.66 -14.79 28.79
N THR A 25 -16.24 -15.65 29.73
CA THR A 25 -15.50 -15.23 30.94
C THR A 25 -14.29 -16.13 31.18
N PRO A 26 -13.19 -15.96 30.42
CA PRO A 26 -12.03 -16.82 30.52
C PRO A 26 -11.26 -16.60 31.82
N LYS A 27 -10.81 -17.68 32.46
CA LYS A 27 -9.93 -17.63 33.63
C LYS A 27 -8.50 -17.26 33.22
N PRO A 28 -7.73 -16.55 34.06
CA PRO A 28 -6.32 -16.25 33.79
C PRO A 28 -5.47 -17.52 33.56
N PRO A 29 -4.36 -17.44 32.80
CA PRO A 29 -3.58 -18.63 32.40
C PRO A 29 -3.01 -19.41 33.59
N HIS A 30 -2.67 -18.73 34.69
CA HIS A 30 -2.13 -19.35 35.90
C HIS A 30 -3.18 -20.03 36.79
N GLN A 31 -4.48 -19.89 36.46
CA GLN A 31 -5.60 -20.44 37.25
C GLN A 31 -6.32 -21.60 36.56
N ILE A 32 -5.88 -22.00 35.37
CA ILE A 32 -6.56 -23.02 34.57
C ILE A 32 -5.55 -23.94 33.88
N THR A 33 -5.80 -25.24 33.95
CA THR A 33 -5.00 -26.25 33.23
C THR A 33 -5.54 -26.47 31.83
N SER A 34 -4.71 -26.98 30.89
CA SER A 34 -5.18 -27.32 29.53
C SER A 34 -6.38 -28.28 29.52
N LYS A 35 -6.46 -29.20 30.49
CA LYS A 35 -7.60 -30.09 30.65
C LYS A 35 -8.88 -29.33 31.01
N GLN A 36 -8.80 -28.41 31.97
CA GLN A 36 -9.93 -27.58 32.37
C GLN A 36 -10.34 -26.63 31.24
N ILE A 37 -9.38 -26.11 30.47
CA ILE A 37 -9.67 -25.30 29.28
C ILE A 37 -10.59 -26.05 28.31
N TYR A 38 -10.23 -27.27 27.89
CA TYR A 38 -11.09 -28.05 26.99
C TYR A 38 -12.46 -28.34 27.61
N GLN A 39 -12.52 -28.65 28.90
CA GLN A 39 -13.79 -28.87 29.60
C GLN A 39 -14.68 -27.62 29.59
N GLU A 40 -14.11 -26.43 29.75
CA GLU A 40 -14.85 -25.18 29.70
C GLU A 40 -15.29 -24.83 28.28
N ILE A 41 -14.49 -25.09 27.24
CA ILE A 41 -14.89 -24.93 25.84
C ILE A 41 -16.08 -25.86 25.52
N VAL A 42 -16.00 -27.13 25.92
CA VAL A 42 -17.10 -28.10 25.73
C VAL A 42 -18.35 -27.64 26.47
N ALA A 43 -18.22 -27.20 27.72
CA ALA A 43 -19.34 -26.70 28.50
C ALA A 43 -19.97 -25.44 27.88
N TYR A 44 -19.15 -24.53 27.35
CA TYR A 44 -19.60 -23.34 26.65
C TYR A 44 -20.41 -23.70 25.41
N TYR A 45 -19.86 -24.52 24.52
CA TYR A 45 -20.59 -24.93 23.30
C TYR A 45 -21.84 -25.74 23.61
N ASN A 46 -21.84 -26.63 24.60
CA ASN A 46 -23.03 -27.39 24.96
C ASN A 46 -24.06 -26.60 25.78
N GLY A 47 -23.72 -25.41 26.27
CA GLY A 47 -24.63 -24.57 27.06
C GLY A 47 -25.79 -23.99 26.24
N SER A 48 -25.58 -23.72 24.95
CA SER A 48 -26.60 -23.20 24.02
C SER A 48 -26.15 -23.39 22.57
N ILE A 49 -27.07 -23.68 21.65
CA ILE A 49 -26.78 -23.64 20.21
C ILE A 49 -26.33 -22.23 19.76
N GLN A 50 -26.79 -21.18 20.43
CA GLN A 50 -26.42 -19.81 20.10
C GLN A 50 -24.93 -19.55 20.31
N ASN A 51 -24.31 -20.17 21.33
CA ASN A 51 -22.88 -20.05 21.59
C ASN A 51 -22.02 -20.60 20.43
N VAL A 52 -22.54 -21.57 19.67
CA VAL A 52 -21.90 -22.07 18.46
C VAL A 52 -22.14 -21.11 17.29
N LEU A 53 -23.37 -20.59 17.13
CA LEU A 53 -23.70 -19.66 16.05
C LEU A 53 -22.97 -18.33 16.15
N ASP A 54 -22.77 -17.80 17.36
CA ASP A 54 -22.15 -16.48 17.60
C ASP A 54 -20.68 -16.39 17.18
N ILE A 55 -20.04 -17.53 16.94
CA ILE A 55 -18.64 -17.62 16.52
C ILE A 55 -18.48 -18.05 15.06
N LEU A 56 -19.56 -18.25 14.32
CA LEU A 56 -19.53 -18.73 12.93
C LEU A 56 -19.96 -17.63 11.96
N CYS A 57 -19.28 -17.56 10.81
CA CYS A 57 -19.81 -16.84 9.65
C CYS A 57 -20.62 -17.76 8.73
N TYR A 58 -21.28 -17.17 7.74
CA TYR A 58 -22.06 -17.86 6.72
C TYR A 58 -21.28 -18.99 6.03
N ASP A 59 -20.07 -18.71 5.55
CA ASP A 59 -19.24 -19.69 4.81
C ASP A 59 -18.91 -20.91 5.70
N GLU A 60 -18.68 -20.69 7.00
CA GLU A 60 -18.41 -21.77 7.96
C GLU A 60 -19.67 -22.59 8.31
N ILE A 61 -20.83 -21.95 8.41
CA ILE A 61 -22.12 -22.63 8.60
C ILE A 61 -22.40 -23.54 7.41
N VAL A 62 -22.29 -23.01 6.18
CA VAL A 62 -22.50 -23.79 4.96
C VAL A 62 -21.51 -24.95 4.86
N PHE A 63 -20.25 -24.73 5.25
CA PHE A 63 -19.25 -25.78 5.31
C PHE A 63 -19.67 -26.90 6.28
N LEU A 64 -20.04 -26.54 7.53
CA LEU A 64 -20.44 -27.51 8.56
C LEU A 64 -21.73 -28.26 8.22
N GLN A 65 -22.73 -27.60 7.61
CA GLN A 65 -23.97 -28.25 7.12
C GLN A 65 -23.73 -29.35 6.07
N ASN A 66 -22.60 -29.24 5.36
CA ASN A 66 -22.19 -30.19 4.32
C ASN A 66 -21.05 -31.11 4.78
N PHE A 67 -20.57 -30.97 6.02
CA PHE A 67 -19.37 -31.63 6.54
C PHE A 67 -19.50 -33.15 6.74
N GLU A 68 -20.71 -33.68 6.91
CA GLU A 68 -20.91 -35.15 6.92
C GLU A 68 -21.26 -35.71 5.54
N LYS A 69 -21.78 -34.86 4.65
CA LYS A 69 -22.26 -35.23 3.32
C LYS A 69 -21.12 -35.36 2.32
N THR A 70 -20.11 -34.51 2.46
CA THR A 70 -18.93 -34.49 1.58
C THR A 70 -17.82 -35.34 2.20
N LYS A 71 -16.90 -35.89 1.40
CA LYS A 71 -15.70 -36.58 1.94
C LYS A 71 -14.40 -35.98 1.39
N SER A 72 -14.49 -34.85 0.71
CA SER A 72 -13.37 -34.16 0.08
C SER A 72 -13.38 -32.69 0.48
N TYR A 73 -12.71 -32.39 1.60
CA TYR A 73 -12.63 -31.04 2.18
C TYR A 73 -11.34 -30.30 1.85
N ARG A 74 -10.45 -30.91 1.05
CA ARG A 74 -9.10 -30.40 0.81
C ARG A 74 -9.05 -29.03 0.11
N LYS A 75 -10.18 -28.51 -0.39
CA LYS A 75 -10.24 -27.24 -1.13
C LYS A 75 -10.48 -26.01 -0.23
N ASP A 76 -11.01 -26.18 0.98
CA ASP A 76 -11.41 -25.06 1.86
C ASP A 76 -10.54 -24.98 3.13
N ILE A 77 -9.21 -25.10 2.98
CA ILE A 77 -8.29 -25.05 4.12
C ILE A 77 -8.43 -23.78 4.99
N PRO A 78 -8.64 -22.57 4.43
CA PRO A 78 -8.87 -21.39 5.26
C PRO A 78 -10.05 -21.57 6.24
N THR A 79 -11.21 -22.00 5.74
CA THR A 79 -12.39 -22.31 6.56
C THR A 79 -12.10 -23.40 7.58
N ILE A 80 -11.38 -24.45 7.19
CA ILE A 80 -10.98 -25.54 8.11
C ILE A 80 -10.07 -25.03 9.22
N ASN A 81 -9.06 -24.22 8.90
CA ASN A 81 -8.12 -23.68 9.87
C ASN A 81 -8.85 -22.79 10.87
N THR A 82 -9.78 -21.95 10.42
CA THR A 82 -10.60 -21.12 11.29
C THR A 82 -11.48 -21.97 12.21
N LEU A 83 -12.14 -23.01 11.68
CA LEU A 83 -12.95 -23.95 12.48
C LEU A 83 -12.11 -24.76 13.49
N ILE A 84 -10.87 -25.12 13.16
CA ILE A 84 -9.93 -25.76 14.10
C ILE A 84 -9.52 -24.78 15.21
N ASN A 85 -9.26 -23.52 14.87
CA ASN A 85 -8.95 -22.48 15.87
C ASN A 85 -10.13 -22.20 16.81
N LYS A 86 -11.36 -22.38 16.32
CA LYS A 86 -12.60 -22.35 17.10
C LYS A 86 -12.88 -23.67 17.85
N CYS A 87 -12.02 -24.69 17.73
CA CYS A 87 -12.24 -26.02 18.32
C CYS A 87 -13.55 -26.71 17.88
N LEU A 88 -14.08 -26.34 16.70
CA LEU A 88 -15.25 -26.96 16.09
C LEU A 88 -14.88 -28.12 15.15
N LEU A 89 -13.62 -28.16 14.72
CA LEU A 89 -13.01 -29.29 14.00
C LEU A 89 -11.69 -29.68 14.66
N ILE A 90 -11.34 -30.96 14.53
CA ILE A 90 -10.08 -31.54 15.03
C ILE A 90 -9.45 -32.47 14.01
N LYS A 91 -8.11 -32.60 14.04
CA LYS A 91 -7.41 -33.59 13.22
C LYS A 91 -7.35 -34.91 13.96
N ASN A 92 -8.06 -35.93 13.47
CA ASN A 92 -8.01 -37.28 14.00
C ASN A 92 -7.22 -38.20 13.05
N PRO A 93 -5.96 -38.56 13.38
CA PRO A 93 -5.13 -39.41 12.54
C PRO A 93 -5.68 -40.84 12.40
N ASN A 94 -6.58 -41.26 13.29
CA ASN A 94 -7.21 -42.59 13.26
C ASN A 94 -8.52 -42.61 12.42
N ASN A 95 -8.92 -41.47 11.85
CA ASN A 95 -10.12 -41.35 11.03
C ASN A 95 -9.74 -41.33 9.53
N ASN A 96 -10.47 -42.08 8.71
CA ASN A 96 -10.28 -42.14 7.25
C ASN A 96 -10.37 -40.76 6.56
N ASN A 97 -11.08 -39.79 7.14
CA ASN A 97 -11.22 -38.44 6.61
C ASN A 97 -10.22 -37.42 7.21
N TYR A 98 -9.38 -37.82 8.17
CA TYR A 98 -8.42 -36.99 8.92
C TYR A 98 -9.02 -35.84 9.75
N LEU A 99 -10.21 -35.33 9.41
CA LEU A 99 -10.93 -34.26 10.11
C LEU A 99 -12.26 -34.76 10.65
N GLU A 100 -12.63 -34.30 11.84
CA GLU A 100 -13.94 -34.57 12.44
C GLU A 100 -14.40 -33.45 13.37
N ILE A 101 -15.71 -33.39 13.63
CA ILE A 101 -16.29 -32.57 14.69
C ILE A 101 -16.10 -33.34 16.01
N PRO A 102 -15.59 -32.71 17.10
CA PRO A 102 -15.34 -33.41 18.36
C PRO A 102 -16.62 -34.03 18.95
N GLU A 103 -16.52 -35.28 19.39
CA GLU A 103 -17.68 -36.08 19.82
C GLU A 103 -18.49 -35.44 20.94
N ASP A 104 -17.83 -34.73 21.83
CA ASP A 104 -18.40 -34.09 23.01
C ASP A 104 -19.19 -32.81 22.72
N ILE A 105 -19.04 -32.22 21.54
CA ILE A 105 -19.83 -31.04 21.09
C ILE A 105 -20.64 -31.30 19.82
N LYS A 106 -20.40 -32.43 19.14
CA LYS A 106 -20.92 -32.75 17.81
C LYS A 106 -22.42 -32.56 17.66
N ILE A 107 -23.21 -33.06 18.60
CA ILE A 107 -24.67 -32.96 18.56
C ILE A 107 -25.10 -31.48 18.56
N ASN A 108 -24.49 -30.67 19.42
CA ASN A 108 -24.88 -29.26 19.53
C ASN A 108 -24.41 -28.44 18.32
N VAL A 109 -23.23 -28.75 17.76
CA VAL A 109 -22.74 -28.12 16.53
C VAL A 109 -23.67 -28.40 15.35
N ILE A 110 -24.09 -29.66 15.16
CA ILE A 110 -25.02 -30.04 14.09
C ILE A 110 -26.37 -29.32 14.28
N ASN A 111 -26.94 -29.39 15.49
CA ASN A 111 -28.20 -28.72 15.80
C ASN A 111 -28.14 -27.21 15.57
N ALA A 112 -27.02 -26.57 15.91
CA ALA A 112 -26.82 -25.14 15.72
C ALA A 112 -26.87 -24.77 14.23
N VAL A 113 -26.05 -25.43 13.39
CA VAL A 113 -25.98 -25.09 11.96
C VAL A 113 -27.26 -25.45 11.20
N GLU A 114 -28.04 -26.44 11.65
CA GLU A 114 -29.35 -26.77 11.08
C GLU A 114 -30.44 -25.74 11.43
N GLN A 115 -30.32 -25.06 12.58
CA GLN A 115 -31.29 -24.07 13.07
C GLN A 115 -30.85 -22.63 12.82
N ALA A 116 -29.75 -22.42 12.09
CA ALA A 116 -29.21 -21.10 11.82
C ALA A 116 -30.20 -20.24 11.00
N ASP A 117 -30.46 -19.02 11.47
CA ASP A 117 -31.14 -17.99 10.69
C ASP A 117 -30.14 -17.37 9.71
N ILE A 118 -30.14 -17.88 8.48
CA ILE A 118 -29.15 -17.52 7.46
C ILE A 118 -29.22 -16.03 7.09
N ASP A 119 -30.42 -15.44 7.02
CA ASP A 119 -30.57 -14.03 6.69
C ASP A 119 -29.97 -13.14 7.78
N LYS A 120 -30.18 -13.51 9.05
CA LYS A 120 -29.57 -12.82 10.19
C LYS A 120 -28.04 -12.97 10.20
N VAL A 121 -27.51 -14.16 9.89
CA VAL A 121 -26.06 -14.39 9.80
C VAL A 121 -25.44 -13.49 8.73
N ILE A 122 -26.04 -13.45 7.53
CA ILE A 122 -25.55 -12.61 6.43
C ILE A 122 -25.54 -11.13 6.82
N GLN A 123 -26.55 -10.64 7.53
CA GLN A 123 -26.59 -9.25 8.02
C GLN A 123 -25.45 -8.96 9.02
N ILE A 124 -25.20 -9.89 9.95
CA ILE A 124 -24.09 -9.78 10.92
C ILE A 124 -22.74 -9.82 10.22
N ASP A 125 -22.57 -10.70 9.24
CA ASP A 125 -21.34 -10.83 8.46
C ASP A 125 -21.01 -9.55 7.70
N GLN A 126 -22.01 -8.84 7.16
CA GLN A 126 -21.78 -7.55 6.48
C GLN A 126 -21.19 -6.49 7.42
N ILE A 127 -21.58 -6.48 8.69
CA ILE A 127 -21.01 -5.59 9.72
C ILE A 127 -19.57 -6.04 10.02
N ASN A 128 -19.38 -7.34 10.25
CA ASN A 128 -18.08 -7.94 10.56
C ASN A 128 -17.06 -7.69 9.45
N GLU A 129 -17.41 -7.96 8.20
CA GLU A 129 -16.52 -7.78 7.04
C GLU A 129 -16.05 -6.33 6.91
N LEU A 130 -16.91 -5.34 7.16
CA LEU A 130 -16.49 -3.93 7.14
C LEU A 130 -15.52 -3.61 8.28
N LEU A 131 -15.80 -4.05 9.51
CA LEU A 131 -14.92 -3.83 10.66
C LEU A 131 -13.57 -4.54 10.48
N ILE A 132 -13.58 -5.78 9.99
CA ILE A 132 -12.38 -6.58 9.68
C ILE A 132 -11.57 -5.92 8.58
N GLY A 133 -12.22 -5.42 7.52
CA GLY A 133 -11.55 -4.73 6.42
C GLY A 133 -10.86 -3.45 6.89
N ILE A 134 -11.50 -2.68 7.78
CA ILE A 134 -10.88 -1.49 8.39
C ILE A 134 -9.70 -1.89 9.29
N LEU A 135 -9.87 -2.91 10.13
CA LEU A 135 -8.78 -3.45 10.96
C LEU A 135 -7.59 -3.90 10.10
N ALA A 136 -7.84 -4.58 8.99
CA ALA A 136 -6.81 -5.06 8.08
C ALA A 136 -6.01 -3.91 7.47
N ILE A 137 -6.66 -2.88 6.91
CA ILE A 137 -5.91 -1.77 6.32
C ILE A 137 -5.19 -0.91 7.37
N ARG A 138 -5.72 -0.83 8.60
CA ARG A 138 -5.14 0.00 9.66
C ARG A 138 -4.04 -0.71 10.45
N GLY A 139 -4.14 -2.03 10.58
CA GLY A 139 -3.30 -2.88 11.41
C GLY A 139 -3.47 -2.67 12.91
N ILE A 140 -3.37 -1.42 13.39
CA ILE A 140 -3.60 -1.00 14.78
C ILE A 140 -4.49 0.24 14.77
N ILE A 141 -5.49 0.29 15.64
CA ILE A 141 -6.44 1.39 15.69
C ILE A 141 -7.08 1.54 17.07
N GLU A 142 -7.38 2.78 17.45
CA GLU A 142 -8.22 3.07 18.61
C GLU A 142 -9.66 2.58 18.37
N PRO A 143 -10.34 1.97 19.36
CA PRO A 143 -11.73 1.50 19.20
C PRO A 143 -12.68 2.59 18.68
N GLN A 144 -12.54 3.82 19.18
CA GLN A 144 -13.40 4.93 18.79
C GLN A 144 -13.09 5.44 17.37
N GLU A 145 -11.83 5.39 16.92
CA GLU A 145 -11.45 5.69 15.54
C GLU A 145 -12.05 4.63 14.60
N LEU A 146 -11.99 3.34 14.96
CA LEU A 146 -12.61 2.25 14.18
C LEU A 146 -14.11 2.47 13.97
N VAL A 147 -14.85 2.83 15.03
CA VAL A 147 -16.29 3.14 14.95
C VAL A 147 -16.56 4.36 14.08
N ASN A 148 -15.72 5.39 14.16
CA ASN A 148 -15.87 6.58 13.33
C ASN A 148 -15.63 6.28 11.85
N ILE A 149 -14.62 5.48 11.52
CA ILE A 149 -14.36 5.04 10.15
C ILE A 149 -15.51 4.16 9.66
N TYR A 150 -15.98 3.18 10.44
CA TYR A 150 -17.12 2.35 10.06
C TYR A 150 -18.35 3.19 9.68
N HIS A 151 -18.70 4.17 10.51
CA HIS A 151 -19.87 5.04 10.28
C HIS A 151 -19.72 5.90 9.01
N SER A 152 -18.50 6.12 8.51
CA SER A 152 -18.31 6.80 7.21
C SER A 152 -18.70 5.92 6.01
N TYR A 153 -18.68 4.59 6.19
CA TYR A 153 -19.06 3.59 5.18
C TYR A 153 -20.50 3.12 5.30
N ASP A 154 -20.97 2.93 6.54
CA ASP A 154 -22.33 2.49 6.84
C ASP A 154 -22.92 3.30 7.99
N PRO A 155 -23.69 4.37 7.70
CA PRO A 155 -24.35 5.17 8.71
C PRO A 155 -25.69 4.58 9.18
N SER A 156 -26.07 3.38 8.72
CA SER A 156 -27.36 2.76 9.10
C SER A 156 -27.41 2.33 10.56
N LEU A 157 -26.25 1.98 11.14
CA LEU A 157 -26.07 1.71 12.55
C LEU A 157 -25.55 2.95 13.29
N SER A 158 -26.11 3.22 14.46
CA SER A 158 -25.57 4.22 15.37
C SER A 158 -24.20 3.80 15.90
N ARG A 159 -23.37 4.78 16.29
CA ARG A 159 -22.05 4.51 16.90
C ARG A 159 -22.15 3.62 18.15
N ASN A 160 -23.24 3.71 18.91
CA ASN A 160 -23.46 2.88 20.09
C ASN A 160 -23.77 1.43 19.73
N GLU A 161 -24.52 1.19 18.65
CA GLU A 161 -24.78 -0.17 18.14
C GLU A 161 -23.48 -0.81 17.65
N VAL A 162 -22.63 -0.04 16.94
CA VAL A 162 -21.31 -0.53 16.50
C VAL A 162 -20.39 -0.84 17.69
N ASN A 163 -20.36 0.02 18.72
CA ASN A 163 -19.62 -0.25 19.96
C ASN A 163 -20.12 -1.53 20.66
N THR A 164 -21.44 -1.68 20.79
CA THR A 164 -22.01 -2.90 21.39
C THR A 164 -21.66 -4.14 20.56
N HIS A 165 -21.62 -4.02 19.23
CA HIS A 165 -21.19 -5.11 18.35
C HIS A 165 -19.71 -5.45 18.56
N LEU A 166 -18.83 -4.44 18.67
CA LEU A 166 -17.42 -4.62 18.99
C LEU A 166 -17.18 -5.30 20.34
N ASP A 167 -18.06 -5.10 21.32
CA ASP A 167 -17.95 -5.64 22.68
C ASP A 167 -18.58 -7.03 22.86
N THR A 168 -19.43 -7.48 21.92
CA THR A 168 -20.25 -8.68 22.11
C THR A 168 -20.15 -9.72 20.99
N ASN A 169 -19.65 -9.34 19.81
CA ASN A 169 -19.57 -10.25 18.67
C ASN A 169 -18.35 -11.18 18.77
N HIS A 170 -18.60 -12.46 19.10
CA HIS A 170 -17.53 -13.44 19.35
C HIS A 170 -16.84 -13.93 18.07
N TYR A 171 -17.50 -13.85 16.91
CA TYR A 171 -16.85 -14.05 15.62
C TYR A 171 -15.77 -12.98 15.39
N LEU A 172 -16.11 -11.70 15.61
CA LEU A 172 -15.18 -10.58 15.41
C LEU A 172 -13.96 -10.65 16.33
N PHE A 173 -14.09 -11.18 17.56
CA PHE A 173 -12.97 -11.40 18.48
C PHE A 173 -11.86 -12.31 17.91
N GLN A 174 -12.19 -13.13 16.91
CA GLN A 174 -11.19 -13.96 16.23
C GLN A 174 -10.24 -13.13 15.37
N HIS A 175 -10.67 -11.94 14.93
CA HIS A 175 -9.96 -11.12 13.95
C HIS A 175 -9.13 -9.98 14.54
N TYR A 176 -9.23 -9.74 15.86
CA TYR A 176 -8.38 -8.76 16.53
C TYR A 176 -7.86 -9.26 17.88
N PHE A 177 -6.92 -8.52 18.44
CA PHE A 177 -6.52 -8.61 19.83
C PHE A 177 -6.31 -7.24 20.45
N ILE A 178 -6.43 -7.19 21.78
CA ILE A 178 -6.11 -6.00 22.54
C ILE A 178 -4.59 -5.86 22.60
N TYR A 179 -4.08 -4.75 22.07
CA TYR A 179 -2.68 -4.39 22.07
C TYR A 179 -2.45 -3.23 23.04
N GLN A 180 -1.48 -3.38 23.93
CA GLN A 180 -1.04 -2.30 24.81
C GLN A 180 -0.06 -1.44 24.04
N GLY A 181 -0.54 -0.32 23.48
CA GLY A 181 0.32 0.72 22.94
C GLY A 181 1.01 1.51 24.05
N GLU A 182 1.83 2.49 23.67
CA GLU A 182 2.60 3.29 24.64
C GLU A 182 1.71 4.06 25.64
N THR A 183 0.57 4.56 25.18
CA THR A 183 -0.29 5.49 25.93
C THR A 183 -1.70 4.93 26.19
N GLU A 184 -2.15 3.96 25.41
CA GLU A 184 -3.53 3.47 25.46
C GLU A 184 -3.69 2.01 24.97
N LEU A 185 -4.90 1.47 25.17
CA LEU A 185 -5.28 0.16 24.67
C LEU A 185 -5.85 0.30 23.26
N LEU A 186 -5.26 -0.42 22.32
CA LEU A 186 -5.59 -0.40 20.90
C LEU A 186 -6.16 -1.76 20.46
N LEU A 187 -6.90 -1.76 19.36
CA LEU A 187 -7.28 -2.98 18.65
C LEU A 187 -6.24 -3.23 17.55
N ALA A 188 -5.66 -4.42 17.55
CA ALA A 188 -4.70 -4.85 16.54
C ALA A 188 -5.28 -6.02 15.73
N TYR A 189 -5.08 -5.98 14.41
CA TYR A 189 -5.54 -7.04 13.51
C TYR A 189 -4.78 -8.34 13.77
N GLU A 190 -5.51 -9.43 14.03
CA GLU A 190 -4.94 -10.69 14.53
C GLU A 190 -3.84 -11.26 13.62
N PRO A 191 -4.00 -11.31 12.28
CA PRO A 191 -2.94 -11.79 11.40
C PRO A 191 -1.62 -11.03 11.53
N TYR A 192 -1.64 -9.77 11.97
CA TYR A 192 -0.43 -8.95 12.08
C TYR A 192 0.27 -9.09 13.42
N ARG A 193 -0.20 -9.95 14.33
CA ARG A 193 0.45 -10.23 15.62
C ARG A 193 1.98 -10.42 15.52
N PRO A 194 2.55 -11.13 14.52
CA PRO A 194 4.00 -11.31 14.42
C PRO A 194 4.78 -10.02 14.10
N ILE A 195 4.14 -9.03 13.47
CA ILE A 195 4.75 -7.80 12.95
C ILE A 195 4.20 -6.53 13.61
N ILE A 196 3.35 -6.66 14.64
CA ILE A 196 2.55 -5.54 15.15
C ILE A 196 3.42 -4.41 15.72
N GLN A 197 4.50 -4.73 16.42
CA GLN A 197 5.45 -3.75 16.95
C GLN A 197 6.15 -2.97 15.82
N LYS A 198 6.41 -3.63 14.68
CA LYS A 198 7.02 -2.98 13.52
C LYS A 198 6.04 -2.03 12.84
N ILE A 199 4.75 -2.40 12.76
CA ILE A 199 3.69 -1.51 12.26
C ILE A 199 3.59 -0.26 13.12
N GLU A 200 3.49 -0.41 14.45
CA GLU A 200 3.43 0.73 15.38
C GLU A 200 4.64 1.66 15.20
N GLN A 201 5.85 1.10 15.16
CA GLN A 201 7.07 1.88 14.91
C GLN A 201 7.03 2.65 13.58
N LEU A 202 6.67 1.99 12.48
CA LEU A 202 6.62 2.64 11.16
C LEU A 202 5.56 3.74 11.11
N GLN A 203 4.40 3.55 11.74
CA GLN A 203 3.34 4.54 11.81
C GLN A 203 3.78 5.84 12.52
N THR A 204 4.76 5.79 13.43
CA THR A 204 5.35 7.00 14.05
C THR A 204 6.27 7.79 13.12
N LEU A 205 6.78 7.16 12.06
CA LEU A 205 7.72 7.75 11.10
C LEU A 205 7.03 8.39 9.90
N VAL A 206 5.73 8.15 9.73
CA VAL A 206 4.96 8.57 8.55
C VAL A 206 3.85 9.54 8.92
N LYS A 207 3.44 10.38 7.97
CA LYS A 207 2.33 11.33 8.17
C LYS A 207 1.01 10.59 8.17
N LYS A 208 0.25 10.67 9.27
CA LYS A 208 -1.11 10.10 9.35
C LYS A 208 -2.00 10.70 8.28
N THR A 209 -2.41 9.85 7.34
CA THR A 209 -3.14 10.25 6.12
C THR A 209 -4.35 9.33 5.95
N PRO A 210 -5.54 9.87 5.65
CA PRO A 210 -6.73 9.03 5.48
C PRO A 210 -6.65 8.23 4.18
N ALA A 211 -6.92 6.93 4.26
CA ALA A 211 -7.13 6.08 3.10
C ALA A 211 -8.61 6.07 2.70
N ALA A 212 -8.89 6.16 1.40
CA ALA A 212 -10.25 6.15 0.87
C ALA A 212 -10.51 4.83 0.14
N TYR A 213 -11.38 4.00 0.71
CA TYR A 213 -11.87 2.78 0.09
C TYR A 213 -13.36 2.90 -0.22
N THR A 214 -13.92 1.91 -0.90
CA THR A 214 -15.36 1.66 -0.93
C THR A 214 -15.71 0.52 0.04
N ALA A 215 -16.97 0.46 0.49
CA ALA A 215 -17.45 -0.65 1.31
C ALA A 215 -17.20 -2.01 0.63
N LYS A 216 -17.30 -2.09 -0.70
CA LYS A 216 -17.01 -3.31 -1.46
C LYS A 216 -15.55 -3.73 -1.33
N GLN A 217 -14.60 -2.79 -1.51
CA GLN A 217 -13.17 -3.07 -1.39
C GLN A 217 -12.80 -3.54 0.02
N LEU A 218 -13.34 -2.89 1.07
CA LEU A 218 -13.10 -3.32 2.45
C LEU A 218 -13.58 -4.75 2.71
N ARG A 219 -14.74 -5.14 2.15
CA ARG A 219 -15.23 -6.52 2.25
C ARG A 219 -14.33 -7.52 1.50
N THR A 220 -13.76 -7.14 0.35
CA THR A 220 -12.78 -8.02 -0.32
C THR A 220 -11.51 -8.18 0.51
N ILE A 221 -11.01 -7.09 1.10
CA ILE A 221 -9.83 -7.10 1.96
C ILE A 221 -10.10 -7.97 3.19
N ALA A 222 -11.27 -7.85 3.82
CA ALA A 222 -11.63 -8.68 4.97
C ALA A 222 -11.63 -10.18 4.65
N LYS A 223 -12.10 -10.55 3.45
CA LYS A 223 -12.23 -11.94 3.03
C LYS A 223 -10.93 -12.54 2.50
N TYR A 224 -10.16 -11.79 1.72
CA TYR A 224 -9.02 -12.28 0.95
C TYR A 224 -7.68 -11.70 1.39
N GLY A 225 -7.67 -10.68 2.25
CA GLY A 225 -6.49 -9.89 2.60
C GLY A 225 -6.09 -8.85 1.56
N PHE A 226 -6.77 -8.80 0.41
CA PHE A 226 -6.41 -7.96 -0.73
C PHE A 226 -7.63 -7.23 -1.32
N ASP A 227 -7.36 -6.07 -1.94
CA ASP A 227 -8.32 -5.39 -2.78
C ASP A 227 -8.32 -6.01 -4.18
N LEU A 228 -9.24 -6.94 -4.43
CA LEU A 228 -9.36 -7.62 -5.72
C LEU A 228 -10.13 -6.80 -6.78
N SER A 229 -10.39 -5.52 -6.52
CA SER A 229 -10.86 -4.59 -7.55
C SER A 229 -9.73 -4.00 -8.39
N GLU A 230 -8.48 -4.04 -7.89
CA GLU A 230 -7.28 -3.60 -8.59
C GLU A 230 -6.73 -4.72 -9.49
N PRO A 231 -6.71 -4.57 -10.84
CA PRO A 231 -6.29 -5.62 -11.75
C PRO A 231 -4.91 -6.22 -11.47
N ALA A 232 -3.92 -5.40 -11.08
CA ALA A 232 -2.59 -5.91 -10.77
C ALA A 232 -2.60 -6.85 -9.56
N ILE A 233 -3.35 -6.49 -8.52
CA ILE A 233 -3.51 -7.30 -7.30
C ILE A 233 -4.28 -8.58 -7.60
N THR A 234 -5.33 -8.51 -8.41
CA THR A 234 -6.10 -9.69 -8.84
C THR A 234 -5.23 -10.67 -9.63
N ASN A 235 -4.41 -10.20 -10.55
CA ASN A 235 -3.47 -11.05 -11.30
C ASN A 235 -2.47 -11.74 -10.37
N LEU A 236 -1.94 -11.04 -9.35
CA LEU A 236 -1.09 -11.64 -8.34
C LEU A 236 -1.85 -12.72 -7.54
N TYR A 237 -3.07 -12.43 -7.10
CA TYR A 237 -3.89 -13.36 -6.35
C TYR A 237 -4.14 -14.64 -7.17
N GLU A 238 -4.54 -14.51 -8.43
CA GLU A 238 -4.74 -15.66 -9.33
C GLU A 238 -3.45 -16.44 -9.59
N ALA A 239 -2.30 -15.77 -9.73
CA ALA A 239 -1.01 -16.43 -9.88
C ALA A 239 -0.64 -17.26 -8.65
N VAL A 240 -0.91 -16.77 -7.44
CA VAL A 240 -0.75 -17.53 -6.19
C VAL A 240 -1.73 -18.71 -6.17
N GLU A 241 -2.96 -18.55 -6.67
CA GLU A 241 -3.95 -19.64 -6.74
C GLU A 241 -3.53 -20.81 -7.66
N GLN A 242 -2.66 -20.57 -8.65
CA GLN A 242 -2.11 -21.62 -9.52
C GLN A 242 -1.06 -22.51 -8.85
N ILE A 243 -0.64 -22.21 -7.61
CA ILE A 243 0.29 -23.05 -6.87
C ILE A 243 -0.42 -24.34 -6.44
N ASP A 244 -0.04 -25.48 -7.04
CA ASP A 244 -0.64 -26.80 -6.78
C ASP A 244 -0.57 -27.21 -5.31
N ASN A 245 0.54 -26.90 -4.64
CA ASN A 245 0.72 -27.22 -3.24
C ASN A 245 0.02 -26.18 -2.35
N LEU A 246 -1.10 -26.58 -1.77
CA LEU A 246 -1.93 -25.72 -0.92
C LEU A 246 -1.21 -25.14 0.30
N PHE A 247 -0.35 -25.91 0.98
CA PHE A 247 0.41 -25.39 2.14
C PHE A 247 1.36 -24.28 1.71
N VAL A 248 2.01 -24.49 0.57
CA VAL A 248 2.90 -23.51 -0.03
C VAL A 248 2.11 -22.27 -0.43
N ARG A 249 0.98 -22.45 -1.12
CA ARG A 249 0.10 -21.36 -1.50
C ARG A 249 -0.30 -20.46 -0.32
N GLU A 250 -0.74 -21.05 0.79
CA GLU A 250 -1.10 -20.28 1.99
C GLU A 250 0.12 -19.57 2.59
N LEU A 251 1.27 -20.26 2.70
CA LEU A 251 2.53 -19.64 3.16
C LEU A 251 2.90 -18.43 2.30
N PHE A 252 2.77 -18.53 0.98
CA PHE A 252 3.02 -17.44 0.05
C PHE A 252 2.05 -16.28 0.27
N ARG A 253 0.74 -16.57 0.37
CA ARG A 253 -0.28 -15.56 0.62
C ARG A 253 -0.01 -14.79 1.91
N ASP A 254 0.22 -15.51 3.01
CA ASP A 254 0.50 -14.92 4.32
C ASP A 254 1.79 -14.10 4.30
N SER A 255 2.85 -14.60 3.64
CA SER A 255 4.13 -13.90 3.53
C SER A 255 4.00 -12.60 2.75
N ILE A 256 3.30 -12.61 1.60
CA ILE A 256 3.03 -11.41 0.80
C ILE A 256 2.22 -10.41 1.62
N MET A 257 1.15 -10.88 2.28
CA MET A 257 0.29 -10.02 3.09
C MET A 257 1.10 -9.31 4.18
N LEU A 258 1.83 -10.06 5.02
CA LEU A 258 2.63 -9.51 6.12
C LEU A 258 3.73 -8.56 5.62
N PHE A 259 4.40 -8.93 4.53
CA PHE A 259 5.47 -8.15 3.94
C PHE A 259 4.99 -6.77 3.47
N CYS A 260 3.83 -6.70 2.80
CA CYS A 260 3.28 -5.43 2.30
C CYS A 260 2.90 -4.49 3.44
N GLN A 261 2.48 -5.01 4.60
CA GLN A 261 2.04 -4.20 5.74
C GLN A 261 3.14 -3.42 6.45
N ILE A 262 4.40 -3.83 6.25
CA ILE A 262 5.57 -3.16 6.83
C ILE A 262 6.47 -2.51 5.76
N HIS A 263 6.00 -2.46 4.51
CA HIS A 263 6.75 -1.93 3.37
C HIS A 263 8.16 -2.54 3.27
N GLY A 264 8.24 -3.88 3.29
CA GLY A 264 9.52 -4.59 3.16
C GLY A 264 10.21 -4.37 1.81
N ASP A 265 11.49 -4.74 1.70
CA ASP A 265 12.25 -4.71 0.44
C ASP A 265 11.80 -5.84 -0.50
N LEU A 266 11.26 -5.49 -1.66
CA LEU A 266 10.66 -6.45 -2.60
C LEU A 266 11.66 -7.54 -3.01
N ASN A 267 12.96 -7.22 -3.03
CA ASN A 267 13.99 -8.18 -3.36
C ASN A 267 14.13 -9.29 -2.31
N ASP A 268 13.86 -9.00 -1.03
CA ASP A 268 13.85 -10.01 0.03
C ASP A 268 12.69 -11.00 -0.15
N LEU A 269 11.52 -10.48 -0.53
CA LEU A 269 10.36 -11.31 -0.84
C LEU A 269 10.63 -12.18 -2.07
N ILE A 270 11.19 -11.61 -3.14
CA ILE A 270 11.56 -12.36 -4.36
C ILE A 270 12.62 -13.42 -4.03
N TYR A 271 13.62 -13.09 -3.22
CA TYR A 271 14.64 -14.04 -2.79
C TYR A 271 14.05 -15.23 -2.02
N MET A 272 13.18 -14.95 -1.04
CA MET A 272 12.46 -15.99 -0.29
C MET A 272 11.71 -16.93 -1.23
N ILE A 273 11.00 -16.37 -2.21
CA ILE A 273 10.22 -17.12 -3.20
C ILE A 273 11.10 -18.01 -4.06
N ASN A 274 12.25 -17.51 -4.50
CA ASN A 274 13.20 -18.25 -5.32
C ASN A 274 13.86 -19.42 -4.54
N GLU A 275 14.20 -19.21 -3.26
CA GLU A 275 14.83 -20.23 -2.41
C GLU A 275 13.91 -21.41 -2.10
N LEU A 276 12.60 -21.18 -2.09
CA LEU A 276 11.63 -22.21 -1.77
C LEU A 276 11.70 -23.39 -2.77
N LYS A 277 12.13 -23.22 -4.03
CA LYS A 277 12.29 -24.30 -5.06
C LYS A 277 11.07 -25.22 -5.22
N ILE A 278 9.85 -24.74 -4.92
CA ILE A 278 8.66 -25.61 -4.74
C ILE A 278 7.80 -25.71 -6.01
N THR A 279 8.09 -24.91 -7.04
CA THR A 279 7.32 -24.85 -8.30
C THR A 279 8.24 -24.79 -9.53
N ASN A 280 7.68 -25.04 -10.71
CA ASN A 280 8.38 -24.89 -11.99
C ASN A 280 8.87 -23.43 -12.16
N ASN A 281 10.06 -23.22 -12.76
CA ASN A 281 10.64 -21.90 -13.02
C ASN A 281 9.68 -20.93 -13.72
N GLN A 282 8.82 -21.42 -14.62
CA GLN A 282 7.82 -20.58 -15.30
C GLN A 282 6.79 -19.97 -14.33
N VAL A 283 6.40 -20.70 -13.27
CA VAL A 283 5.48 -20.19 -12.25
C VAL A 283 6.18 -19.13 -11.40
N ILE A 284 7.46 -19.32 -11.10
CA ILE A 284 8.27 -18.36 -10.33
C ILE A 284 8.44 -17.05 -11.11
N GLU A 285 8.83 -17.12 -12.39
CA GLU A 285 8.94 -15.93 -13.25
C GLU A 285 7.60 -15.19 -13.37
N HIS A 286 6.49 -15.93 -13.48
CA HIS A 286 5.17 -15.35 -13.53
C HIS A 286 4.78 -14.67 -12.20
N LEU A 287 5.06 -15.30 -11.06
CA LEU A 287 4.85 -14.73 -9.73
C LEU A 287 5.68 -13.47 -9.51
N GLU A 288 6.98 -13.49 -9.86
CA GLU A 288 7.86 -12.33 -9.72
C GLU A 288 7.32 -11.13 -10.51
N LYS A 289 6.92 -11.35 -11.77
CA LYS A 289 6.33 -10.30 -12.61
C LYS A 289 5.09 -9.69 -11.95
N ASN A 290 4.18 -10.52 -11.46
CA ASN A 290 2.94 -10.04 -10.83
C ASN A 290 3.22 -9.34 -9.49
N LEU A 291 4.21 -9.80 -8.72
CA LEU A 291 4.63 -9.15 -7.47
C LEU A 291 5.14 -7.73 -7.72
N ARG A 292 6.02 -7.55 -8.71
CA ARG A 292 6.54 -6.21 -9.05
C ARG A 292 5.44 -5.23 -9.47
N ALA A 293 4.39 -5.72 -10.12
CA ALA A 293 3.25 -4.90 -10.51
C ALA A 293 2.30 -4.59 -9.33
N ALA A 294 2.02 -5.58 -8.48
CA ALA A 294 0.99 -5.46 -7.45
C ALA A 294 1.47 -4.83 -6.14
N VAL A 295 2.69 -5.13 -5.67
CA VAL A 295 3.19 -4.73 -4.34
C VAL A 295 3.14 -3.21 -4.10
N PRO A 296 3.49 -2.33 -5.07
CA PRO A 296 3.35 -0.89 -4.89
C PRO A 296 1.90 -0.41 -4.66
N LEU A 297 0.92 -1.21 -5.07
CA LEU A 297 -0.51 -0.89 -5.05
C LEU A 297 -1.26 -1.58 -3.90
N ILE A 298 -0.65 -2.55 -3.22
CA ILE A 298 -1.24 -3.22 -2.06
C ILE A 298 -1.21 -2.26 -0.86
N HIS A 299 -2.34 -2.15 -0.17
CA HIS A 299 -2.47 -1.35 1.06
C HIS A 299 -1.45 -1.77 2.12
N SER A 300 -1.01 -0.79 2.91
CA SER A 300 -0.05 -1.00 3.98
C SER A 300 -0.55 -0.39 5.30
N ALA A 301 -0.60 -1.22 6.34
CA ALA A 301 -0.86 -0.77 7.70
C ALA A 301 0.19 0.26 8.16
N ALA A 302 1.46 0.12 7.76
CA ALA A 302 2.50 1.11 8.01
C ALA A 302 2.14 2.51 7.47
N PHE A 303 1.36 2.58 6.38
CA PHE A 303 0.87 3.83 5.77
C PHE A 303 -0.61 4.08 6.05
N TYR A 304 -1.11 3.64 7.21
CA TYR A 304 -2.48 3.90 7.67
C TYR A 304 -3.59 3.43 6.71
N GLY A 305 -3.26 2.43 5.88
CA GLY A 305 -4.14 1.83 4.89
C GLY A 305 -3.92 2.29 3.47
N LEU A 306 -3.03 3.24 3.18
CA LEU A 306 -2.66 3.58 1.81
C LEU A 306 -1.67 2.56 1.25
N SER A 307 -1.69 2.38 -0.08
CA SER A 307 -0.59 1.67 -0.75
C SER A 307 0.68 2.53 -0.70
N PRO A 308 1.89 1.94 -0.84
CA PRO A 308 3.12 2.72 -0.96
C PRO A 308 3.04 3.79 -2.06
N TYR A 309 2.42 3.46 -3.19
CA TYR A 309 2.22 4.38 -4.29
C TYR A 309 1.28 5.54 -3.91
N ASP A 310 0.10 5.23 -3.36
CA ASP A 310 -0.87 6.27 -2.98
C ASP A 310 -0.38 7.14 -1.82
N TYR A 311 0.33 6.54 -0.87
CA TYR A 311 0.96 7.27 0.22
C TYR A 311 1.95 8.28 -0.34
N TYR A 312 2.87 7.83 -1.20
CA TYR A 312 3.85 8.66 -1.88
C TYR A 312 3.19 9.82 -2.64
N LEU A 313 2.17 9.54 -3.45
CA LEU A 313 1.41 10.59 -4.15
C LEU A 313 0.75 11.58 -3.19
N THR A 314 0.25 11.11 -2.05
CA THR A 314 -0.48 11.96 -1.10
C THR A 314 0.45 12.87 -0.31
N ILE A 315 1.58 12.37 0.17
CA ILE A 315 2.52 13.18 0.96
C ILE A 315 3.27 14.20 0.09
N ASN A 316 3.48 13.87 -1.18
CA ASN A 316 4.19 14.72 -2.12
C ASN A 316 3.22 15.51 -3.03
N LYS A 317 1.92 15.54 -2.73
CA LYS A 317 0.91 16.19 -3.57
C LYS A 317 1.21 17.68 -3.82
N ASP A 318 1.82 18.35 -2.85
CA ASP A 318 2.23 19.75 -2.97
C ASP A 318 3.58 19.90 -3.71
N SER A 319 4.32 18.81 -3.89
CA SER A 319 5.63 18.73 -4.55
C SER A 319 5.54 18.32 -6.03
N TYR A 320 4.47 17.64 -6.43
CA TYR A 320 4.23 17.21 -7.81
C TYR A 320 3.47 18.22 -8.66
N PHE A 321 3.78 18.23 -9.96
CA PHE A 321 2.92 18.80 -10.98
C PHE A 321 1.92 17.73 -11.43
N SER A 322 0.64 18.08 -11.52
CA SER A 322 -0.37 17.24 -12.15
C SER A 322 -0.08 17.08 -13.64
N GLU A 323 -0.62 16.03 -14.26
CA GLU A 323 -0.46 15.77 -15.71
C GLU A 323 -0.84 17.00 -16.56
N GLN A 324 -1.88 17.74 -16.14
CA GLN A 324 -2.29 18.97 -16.80
C GLN A 324 -1.25 20.09 -16.66
N GLU A 325 -0.66 20.25 -15.48
CA GLU A 325 0.41 21.22 -15.23
C GLU A 325 1.66 20.91 -16.04
N SER A 326 2.11 19.67 -16.01
CA SER A 326 3.27 19.21 -16.77
C SER A 326 3.05 19.36 -18.28
N SER A 327 1.85 18.99 -18.76
CA SER A 327 1.48 19.17 -20.17
C SER A 327 1.47 20.65 -20.58
N THR A 328 0.95 21.51 -19.71
CA THR A 328 0.93 22.97 -19.95
C THR A 328 2.36 23.51 -20.05
N PHE A 329 3.26 23.08 -19.15
CA PHE A 329 4.67 23.48 -19.22
C PHE A 329 5.29 23.11 -20.56
N TYR A 330 5.22 21.83 -20.96
CA TYR A 330 5.85 21.38 -22.21
C TYR A 330 5.23 22.03 -23.44
N GLN A 331 3.91 22.24 -23.47
CA GLN A 331 3.27 22.94 -24.58
C GLN A 331 3.84 24.35 -24.76
N LEU A 332 3.95 25.12 -23.67
CA LEU A 332 4.46 26.49 -23.71
C LEU A 332 5.96 26.53 -24.02
N TYR A 333 6.75 25.67 -23.38
CA TYR A 333 8.19 25.61 -23.58
C TYR A 333 8.55 25.18 -25.01
N LEU A 334 7.90 24.14 -25.54
CA LEU A 334 8.12 23.69 -26.91
C LEU A 334 7.64 24.70 -27.95
N SER A 335 6.56 25.45 -27.68
CA SER A 335 6.13 26.54 -28.55
C SER A 335 7.16 27.67 -28.60
N LEU A 336 7.78 27.99 -27.46
CA LEU A 336 8.85 28.98 -27.39
C LEU A 336 10.13 28.52 -28.11
N LEU A 337 10.50 27.25 -27.98
CA LEU A 337 11.60 26.65 -28.74
C LEU A 337 11.28 26.61 -30.25
N GLU A 338 10.04 26.34 -30.65
CA GLU A 338 9.59 26.36 -32.04
C GLU A 338 9.79 27.75 -32.64
N TYR A 339 9.37 28.80 -31.92
CA TYR A 339 9.58 30.18 -32.34
C TYR A 339 11.06 30.52 -32.44
N THR A 340 11.87 30.08 -31.46
CA THR A 340 13.33 30.23 -31.50
C THR A 340 13.90 29.58 -32.76
N ASN A 341 13.50 28.35 -33.06
CA ASN A 341 13.93 27.65 -34.26
C ASN A 341 13.48 28.37 -35.54
N GLN A 342 12.30 28.98 -35.59
CA GLN A 342 11.85 29.77 -36.75
C GLN A 342 12.71 31.01 -36.99
N VAL A 343 13.18 31.66 -35.92
CA VAL A 343 14.07 32.83 -35.99
C VAL A 343 15.48 32.43 -36.47
N PHE A 344 16.06 31.36 -35.91
CA PHE A 344 17.46 30.98 -36.16
C PHE A 344 17.66 29.91 -37.23
N LYS A 345 16.59 29.20 -37.61
CA LYS A 345 16.54 28.16 -38.66
C LYS A 345 17.58 27.06 -38.46
N ILE A 346 17.57 26.45 -37.28
CA ILE A 346 18.51 25.37 -36.95
C ILE A 346 18.09 24.06 -37.64
N THR A 347 16.80 23.73 -37.60
CA THR A 347 16.24 22.53 -38.25
C THR A 347 14.88 22.81 -38.89
N ASP A 348 14.50 22.01 -39.89
CA ASP A 348 13.17 22.06 -40.53
C ASP A 348 12.12 21.24 -39.75
N ILE A 349 12.53 20.50 -38.71
CA ILE A 349 11.65 19.66 -37.90
C ILE A 349 10.99 20.52 -36.80
N SER A 350 9.68 20.37 -36.64
CA SER A 350 8.95 21.09 -35.59
C SER A 350 9.34 20.58 -34.20
N MET A 351 9.49 21.49 -33.23
CA MET A 351 9.75 21.19 -31.82
C MET A 351 8.62 20.38 -31.16
N LYS A 352 7.44 20.29 -31.79
CA LYS A 352 6.35 19.42 -31.35
C LYS A 352 6.59 17.93 -31.68
N ASN A 353 7.60 17.61 -32.50
CA ASN A 353 7.97 16.27 -32.94
C ASN A 353 9.35 15.87 -32.41
N LEU A 354 9.53 15.94 -31.08
CA LEU A 354 10.82 15.73 -30.40
C LEU A 354 11.55 14.45 -30.81
N ASP A 355 10.83 13.34 -31.03
CA ASP A 355 11.41 12.04 -31.40
C ASP A 355 12.23 12.06 -32.70
N TYR A 356 12.05 13.09 -33.54
CA TYR A 356 12.72 13.23 -34.82
C TYR A 356 13.81 14.30 -34.82
N ILE A 357 14.00 15.03 -33.72
CA ILE A 357 15.00 16.09 -33.61
C ILE A 357 16.31 15.50 -33.12
N GLU A 358 17.40 15.79 -33.81
CA GLU A 358 18.75 15.42 -33.37
C GLU A 358 19.09 16.14 -32.06
N GLN A 359 19.72 15.44 -31.12
CA GLN A 359 20.01 15.97 -29.79
C GLN A 359 20.84 17.27 -29.83
N ASP A 360 21.80 17.36 -30.74
CA ASP A 360 22.65 18.54 -30.94
C ASP A 360 21.83 19.76 -31.40
N ASP A 361 20.86 19.56 -32.31
CA ASP A 361 19.99 20.64 -32.79
C ASP A 361 19.09 21.15 -31.65
N PHE A 362 18.50 20.24 -30.87
CA PHE A 362 17.67 20.61 -29.72
C PHE A 362 18.49 21.40 -28.68
N SER A 363 19.69 20.91 -28.35
CA SER A 363 20.60 21.59 -27.41
C SER A 363 21.00 22.99 -27.91
N GLN A 364 21.25 23.13 -29.21
CA GLN A 364 21.57 24.43 -29.83
C GLN A 364 20.40 25.41 -29.78
N ILE A 365 19.19 24.99 -30.14
CA ILE A 365 17.97 25.83 -30.10
C ILE A 365 17.69 26.29 -28.67
N ARG A 366 17.77 25.36 -27.72
CA ARG A 366 17.65 25.67 -26.29
C ARG A 366 18.67 26.72 -25.85
N THR A 367 19.93 26.55 -26.21
CA THR A 367 21.00 27.50 -25.86
C THR A 367 20.72 28.89 -26.43
N LEU A 368 20.29 28.95 -27.70
CA LEU A 368 19.93 30.22 -28.36
C LEU A 368 18.78 30.95 -27.67
N LEU A 369 17.79 30.23 -27.13
CA LEU A 369 16.69 30.82 -26.38
C LEU A 369 17.21 31.58 -25.15
N PHE A 370 18.06 30.95 -24.33
CA PHE A 370 18.56 31.56 -23.09
C PHE A 370 19.65 32.61 -23.33
N ASP A 371 20.45 32.48 -24.39
CA ASP A 371 21.45 33.49 -24.77
C ASP A 371 20.82 34.78 -25.34
N ASN A 372 19.56 34.72 -25.79
CA ASN A 372 18.86 35.82 -26.45
C ASN A 372 17.49 36.08 -25.79
N PRO A 373 17.46 36.65 -24.56
CA PRO A 373 16.21 36.81 -23.80
C PRO A 373 15.14 37.66 -24.49
N ASN A 374 15.53 38.50 -25.46
CA ASN A 374 14.59 39.30 -26.28
C ASN A 374 13.65 38.43 -27.13
N ILE A 375 14.01 37.17 -27.42
CA ILE A 375 13.14 36.22 -28.12
C ILE A 375 11.82 36.05 -27.36
N ILE A 376 11.89 35.96 -26.02
CA ILE A 376 10.72 35.81 -25.17
C ILE A 376 9.83 37.04 -25.26
N ASP A 377 10.42 38.24 -25.26
CA ASP A 377 9.68 39.50 -25.42
C ASP A 377 8.99 39.58 -26.79
N HIS A 378 9.67 39.17 -27.86
CA HIS A 378 9.09 39.11 -29.19
C HIS A 378 7.94 38.11 -29.28
N TYR A 379 8.15 36.89 -28.77
CA TYR A 379 7.12 35.85 -28.74
C TYR A 379 5.86 36.30 -28.00
N ILE A 380 6.02 36.93 -26.82
CA ILE A 380 4.89 37.46 -26.03
C ILE A 380 4.18 38.57 -26.80
N SER A 381 4.93 39.47 -27.46
CA SER A 381 4.36 40.60 -28.20
C SER A 381 3.60 40.19 -29.47
N GLU A 382 4.11 39.19 -30.19
CA GLU A 382 3.49 38.68 -31.41
C GLU A 382 2.35 37.69 -31.09
N ASN A 383 2.45 36.99 -29.96
CA ASN A 383 1.53 35.97 -29.48
C ASN A 383 1.05 35.02 -30.61
N PRO A 384 1.97 34.30 -31.28
CA PRO A 384 1.67 33.56 -32.50
C PRO A 384 0.66 32.43 -32.31
N GLU A 385 0.56 31.86 -31.10
CA GLU A 385 -0.38 30.80 -30.76
C GLU A 385 -1.67 31.29 -30.08
N HIS A 386 -1.89 32.61 -29.99
CA HIS A 386 -3.05 33.21 -29.33
C HIS A 386 -3.23 32.74 -27.87
N LEU A 387 -2.12 32.65 -27.13
CA LEU A 387 -2.09 32.25 -25.74
C LEU A 387 -2.84 33.22 -24.84
N THR A 388 -3.34 32.69 -23.73
CA THR A 388 -4.01 33.44 -22.67
C THR A 388 -3.02 34.26 -21.84
N ASN A 389 -3.52 35.27 -21.12
CA ASN A 389 -2.67 36.07 -20.21
C ASN A 389 -1.96 35.22 -19.14
N TYR A 390 -2.60 34.13 -18.70
CA TYR A 390 -2.00 33.19 -17.74
C TYR A 390 -0.79 32.46 -18.34
N GLU A 391 -0.93 31.94 -19.55
CA GLU A 391 0.14 31.26 -20.29
C GLU A 391 1.28 32.22 -20.65
N LEU A 392 0.96 33.45 -21.06
CA LEU A 392 1.96 34.49 -21.32
C LEU A 392 2.72 34.89 -20.06
N THR A 393 2.08 34.84 -18.88
CA THR A 393 2.77 35.07 -17.60
C THR A 393 3.80 33.98 -17.32
N ILE A 394 3.43 32.71 -17.57
CA ILE A 394 4.37 31.57 -17.43
C ILE A 394 5.57 31.75 -18.39
N ILE A 395 5.32 32.10 -19.65
CA ILE A 395 6.39 32.32 -20.63
C ILE A 395 7.29 33.50 -20.23
N ASN A 396 6.70 34.57 -19.68
CA ASN A 396 7.48 35.70 -19.17
C ASN A 396 8.38 35.29 -17.99
N ASP A 397 7.92 34.39 -17.11
CA ASP A 397 8.73 33.89 -16.00
C ASP A 397 9.97 33.13 -16.51
N PHE A 398 9.90 32.43 -17.66
CA PHE A 398 11.05 31.72 -18.24
C PHE A 398 12.27 32.62 -18.52
N LYS A 399 12.11 33.95 -18.55
CA LYS A 399 13.23 34.91 -18.64
C LYS A 399 14.21 34.82 -17.47
N ALA A 400 13.77 34.32 -16.31
CA ALA A 400 14.66 34.09 -15.16
C ALA A 400 15.40 32.75 -15.24
N GLY A 401 15.04 31.90 -16.22
CA GLY A 401 15.71 30.62 -16.43
C GLY A 401 17.08 30.77 -17.08
N PHE A 402 17.92 29.75 -16.92
CA PHE A 402 19.29 29.73 -17.44
C PHE A 402 19.81 28.31 -17.60
N ILE A 403 20.84 28.14 -18.43
CA ILE A 403 21.57 26.88 -18.58
C ILE A 403 22.90 27.02 -17.85
N ASP A 404 23.27 25.99 -17.09
CA ASP A 404 24.60 25.90 -16.49
C ASP A 404 25.01 24.44 -16.28
N ASP A 405 26.27 24.22 -15.95
CA ASP A 405 26.75 22.94 -15.43
C ASP A 405 26.48 22.88 -13.92
N PHE A 406 25.77 21.84 -13.48
CA PHE A 406 25.41 21.63 -12.09
C PHE A 406 26.02 20.34 -11.53
N LEU A 407 26.44 20.41 -10.28
CA LEU A 407 26.71 19.24 -9.45
C LEU A 407 25.40 18.78 -8.80
N ILE A 408 24.94 17.57 -9.15
CA ILE A 408 23.83 16.92 -8.45
C ILE A 408 24.35 16.41 -7.10
N LEU A 409 23.81 16.98 -6.02
CA LEU A 409 24.27 16.75 -4.64
C LEU A 409 23.57 15.55 -4.01
N THR A 410 22.24 15.58 -4.00
CA THR A 410 21.40 14.55 -3.38
C THR A 410 19.97 14.65 -3.89
N ASN A 411 19.29 13.51 -3.97
CA ASN A 411 17.85 13.45 -4.18
C ASN A 411 17.14 13.26 -2.85
N LEU A 412 16.14 14.12 -2.60
CA LEU A 412 15.16 13.96 -1.55
C LEU A 412 13.89 13.33 -2.13
N ASP A 413 12.87 13.15 -1.29
CA ASP A 413 11.63 12.53 -1.75
C ASP A 413 10.90 13.42 -2.79
N ASP A 414 10.97 14.73 -2.60
CA ASP A 414 10.21 15.75 -3.34
C ASP A 414 10.98 16.47 -4.46
N TYR A 415 12.29 16.66 -4.28
CA TYR A 415 13.14 17.43 -5.19
C TYR A 415 14.59 16.96 -5.14
N THR A 416 15.36 17.38 -6.14
CA THR A 416 16.81 17.16 -6.17
C THR A 416 17.54 18.45 -5.85
N LEU A 417 18.60 18.35 -5.05
CA LEU A 417 19.51 19.47 -4.80
C LEU A 417 20.62 19.47 -5.84
N VAL A 418 20.71 20.56 -6.58
CA VAL A 418 21.79 20.81 -7.54
C VAL A 418 22.53 22.09 -7.18
N SER A 419 23.81 22.17 -7.49
CA SER A 419 24.63 23.34 -7.17
C SER A 419 25.57 23.73 -8.30
N ASN A 420 25.71 25.04 -8.49
CA ASN A 420 26.72 25.66 -9.34
C ASN A 420 27.45 26.76 -8.55
N GLU A 421 28.23 27.63 -9.22
CA GLU A 421 28.93 28.74 -8.56
C GLU A 421 27.99 29.77 -7.91
N THR A 422 26.75 29.87 -8.39
CA THR A 422 25.78 30.89 -7.96
C THR A 422 24.93 30.48 -6.76
N GLY A 423 24.70 29.19 -6.54
CA GLY A 423 23.86 28.74 -5.43
C GLY A 423 23.62 27.24 -5.36
N VAL A 424 22.71 26.87 -4.45
CA VAL A 424 22.14 25.53 -4.30
C VAL A 424 20.65 25.63 -4.56
N TYR A 425 20.14 24.85 -5.50
CA TYR A 425 18.77 24.94 -6.01
C TYR A 425 18.01 23.66 -5.70
N ALA A 426 16.78 23.80 -5.23
CA ALA A 426 15.82 22.72 -5.14
C ALA A 426 15.06 22.60 -6.47
N ILE A 427 15.31 21.53 -7.22
CA ILE A 427 14.73 21.32 -8.54
C ILE A 427 13.72 20.18 -8.54
N TYR A 428 12.58 20.43 -9.16
CA TYR A 428 11.43 19.54 -9.19
C TYR A 428 11.28 18.91 -10.58
N GLY A 429 10.94 17.63 -10.62
CA GLY A 429 10.59 16.94 -11.85
C GLY A 429 9.19 17.31 -12.31
N LEU A 430 9.01 17.53 -13.62
CA LEU A 430 7.70 17.79 -14.23
C LEU A 430 6.88 16.50 -14.37
N VAL A 431 7.49 15.43 -14.87
CA VAL A 431 6.83 14.11 -15.06
C VAL A 431 7.51 13.07 -14.19
N ASN A 432 8.84 13.00 -14.26
CA ASN A 432 9.66 12.07 -13.50
C ASN A 432 10.61 12.83 -12.60
N HIS A 433 10.89 12.28 -11.42
CA HIS A 433 11.89 12.88 -10.53
C HIS A 433 13.29 12.54 -11.03
N LEU A 434 14.24 13.48 -10.92
CA LEU A 434 15.61 13.26 -11.38
C LEU A 434 16.29 12.04 -10.73
N LYS A 435 15.80 11.57 -9.57
CA LYS A 435 16.27 10.37 -8.86
C LYS A 435 16.07 9.07 -9.64
N GLU A 436 15.14 9.07 -10.59
CA GLU A 436 14.89 7.94 -11.49
C GLU A 436 16.00 7.79 -12.54
N ILE A 437 16.66 8.90 -12.90
CA ILE A 437 17.77 8.95 -13.87
C ILE A 437 19.10 8.85 -13.12
N TYR A 438 19.26 9.61 -12.03
CA TYR A 438 20.44 9.58 -11.17
C TYR A 438 20.06 9.20 -9.74
N PRO A 439 20.02 7.89 -9.40
CA PRO A 439 19.78 7.44 -8.03
C PRO A 439 20.84 7.97 -7.06
N ASN A 440 20.51 8.10 -5.78
CA ASN A 440 21.47 8.57 -4.75
C ASN A 440 22.77 7.75 -4.69
N SER A 441 22.76 6.48 -5.14
CA SER A 441 23.94 5.62 -5.22
C SER A 441 24.93 6.00 -6.33
N THR A 442 24.51 6.78 -7.34
CA THR A 442 25.38 7.21 -8.45
C THR A 442 25.90 8.63 -8.27
N LEU A 443 25.45 9.34 -7.24
CA LEU A 443 25.86 10.72 -6.94
C LEU A 443 27.22 10.79 -6.21
N PRO A 444 27.97 11.91 -6.36
CA PRO A 444 27.63 13.11 -7.13
C PRO A 444 27.89 12.95 -8.64
N GLN A 445 27.09 13.65 -9.45
CA GLN A 445 27.23 13.71 -10.92
C GLN A 445 27.23 15.15 -11.40
N VAL A 446 27.97 15.44 -12.46
CA VAL A 446 27.96 16.76 -13.11
C VAL A 446 27.19 16.66 -14.42
N CYS A 447 26.16 17.48 -14.57
CA CYS A 447 25.37 17.53 -15.79
C CYS A 447 25.04 18.98 -16.17
N ASN A 448 24.95 19.22 -17.46
CA ASN A 448 24.40 20.46 -17.99
C ASN A 448 22.87 20.32 -18.08
N LEU A 449 22.15 21.31 -17.56
CA LEU A 449 20.70 21.36 -17.62
C LEU A 449 20.19 22.79 -17.55
N ALA A 450 18.98 23.02 -18.04
CA ALA A 450 18.30 24.31 -17.91
C ALA A 450 17.46 24.34 -16.62
N LEU A 451 17.57 25.42 -15.83
CA LEU A 451 16.65 25.71 -14.74
C LEU A 451 15.63 26.74 -15.20
N LEU A 452 14.34 26.46 -14.98
CA LEU A 452 13.24 27.37 -15.29
C LEU A 452 12.31 27.55 -14.09
N PRO A 453 11.76 28.75 -13.87
CA PRO A 453 10.68 28.93 -12.91
C PRO A 453 9.37 28.37 -13.47
N TYR A 454 8.64 27.63 -12.64
CA TYR A 454 7.30 27.19 -12.96
C TYR A 454 6.47 27.02 -11.68
N ARG A 455 5.37 27.78 -11.58
CA ARG A 455 4.43 27.76 -10.44
C ARG A 455 5.11 27.75 -9.05
N HIS A 456 5.96 28.74 -8.78
CA HIS A 456 6.70 28.88 -7.50
C HIS A 456 7.65 27.72 -7.18
N LYS A 457 8.16 27.05 -8.21
CA LYS A 457 9.20 26.03 -8.11
C LYS A 457 10.23 26.23 -9.22
N ILE A 458 11.37 25.58 -9.07
CA ILE A 458 12.39 25.47 -10.12
C ILE A 458 12.26 24.09 -10.76
N VAL A 459 12.11 24.05 -12.07
CA VAL A 459 12.05 22.80 -12.85
C VAL A 459 13.21 22.72 -13.82
N PHE A 460 13.43 21.53 -14.37
CA PHE A 460 14.34 21.33 -15.49
C PHE A 460 13.56 20.91 -16.74
N ASP A 461 14.14 21.20 -17.90
CA ASP A 461 13.48 21.06 -19.20
C ASP A 461 13.46 19.64 -19.78
N GLY A 462 14.04 18.68 -19.06
CA GLY A 462 14.10 17.27 -19.46
C GLY A 462 15.37 16.88 -20.25
N LEU A 463 16.19 17.83 -20.72
CA LEU A 463 17.46 17.53 -21.39
C LEU A 463 18.63 17.64 -20.40
N LEU A 464 19.29 16.50 -20.18
CA LEU A 464 20.44 16.34 -19.30
C LEU A 464 21.65 15.94 -20.15
N GLU A 465 22.74 16.69 -20.07
CA GLU A 465 23.98 16.36 -20.77
C GLU A 465 25.08 16.04 -19.76
N ASP A 466 25.47 14.77 -19.69
CA ASP A 466 26.54 14.31 -18.80
C ASP A 466 27.87 14.99 -19.16
N ARG A 467 28.55 15.55 -18.15
CA ARG A 467 29.92 16.05 -18.30
C ARG A 467 30.89 14.99 -17.78
N GLN A 468 31.86 14.59 -18.60
CA GLN A 468 32.91 13.66 -18.16
C GLN A 468 33.79 14.32 -17.09
N SER A 469 33.48 14.03 -15.83
CA SER A 469 34.25 14.26 -14.60
C SER A 469 35.31 15.35 -14.69
N ILE A 470 34.85 16.59 -14.64
CA ILE A 470 35.62 17.68 -14.05
C ILE A 470 34.83 18.04 -12.81
N LEU A 471 35.26 17.54 -11.64
CA LEU A 471 34.91 18.21 -10.38
C LEU A 471 35.21 19.70 -10.63
N PRO A 472 34.21 20.60 -10.63
CA PRO A 472 34.45 21.98 -11.01
C PRO A 472 35.60 22.49 -10.16
N HIS A 473 36.67 22.97 -10.81
CA HIS A 473 37.91 23.41 -10.18
C HIS A 473 37.71 24.59 -9.20
N LYS A 474 36.46 25.01 -8.98
CA LYS A 474 36.02 26.06 -8.07
C LYS A 474 34.85 25.56 -7.22
N GLN A 475 35.20 25.24 -5.97
CA GLN A 475 34.39 25.33 -4.75
C GLN A 475 32.94 24.83 -4.80
N ILE A 476 32.76 23.61 -4.29
CA ILE A 476 31.53 23.22 -3.58
C ILE A 476 31.34 24.21 -2.43
N ARG A 477 30.30 25.04 -2.48
CA ARG A 477 29.92 25.86 -1.34
C ARG A 477 29.37 24.92 -0.26
N THR A 478 29.93 24.98 0.94
CA THR A 478 29.25 24.38 2.10
C THR A 478 27.95 25.15 2.28
N TYR A 479 26.82 24.44 2.26
CA TYR A 479 25.49 25.04 2.35
C TYR A 479 24.78 24.54 3.61
N SER A 480 23.98 25.42 4.18
CA SER A 480 22.98 25.13 5.21
C SER A 480 21.59 25.08 4.56
N HIS A 481 20.58 24.63 5.31
CA HIS A 481 19.21 24.57 4.79
C HIS A 481 18.70 25.96 4.36
N ASP A 482 19.14 27.03 5.03
CA ASP A 482 18.75 28.41 4.73
C ASP A 482 19.39 28.96 3.44
N ASP A 483 20.37 28.25 2.87
CA ASP A 483 21.04 28.62 1.62
C ASP A 483 20.35 28.03 0.38
N ILE A 484 19.32 27.19 0.55
CA ILE A 484 18.62 26.52 -0.56
C ILE A 484 17.66 27.49 -1.24
N ILE A 485 17.80 27.61 -2.55
CA ILE A 485 16.95 28.43 -3.41
C ILE A 485 15.80 27.55 -3.93
N TYR A 486 14.57 27.90 -3.55
CA TYR A 486 13.35 27.18 -3.94
C TYR A 486 12.61 27.83 -5.11
N GLU A 487 12.90 29.11 -5.39
CA GLU A 487 12.25 29.89 -6.45
C GLU A 487 13.30 30.78 -7.14
N LEU A 488 13.21 30.90 -8.47
CA LEU A 488 14.00 31.89 -9.20
C LEU A 488 13.32 33.26 -9.11
N PRO A 489 14.08 34.35 -8.92
CA PRO A 489 13.51 35.67 -8.75
C PRO A 489 12.73 36.07 -10.01
N HIS A 490 11.45 36.43 -9.84
CA HIS A 490 10.68 37.06 -10.91
C HIS A 490 11.40 38.34 -11.35
N THR A 491 11.75 38.45 -12.64
CA THR A 491 11.97 39.75 -13.23
C THR A 491 10.64 40.48 -13.26
N LEU A 492 10.33 41.18 -12.15
CA LEU A 492 9.29 42.20 -12.13
C LEU A 492 9.66 43.21 -13.22
N LEU A 493 8.85 43.24 -14.29
CA LEU A 493 8.88 44.31 -15.27
C LEU A 493 8.79 45.65 -14.52
N ASN A 494 9.81 46.49 -14.65
CA ASN A 494 9.68 47.92 -14.38
C ASN A 494 8.89 48.59 -15.49
#